data_AF-A0A933VTV5-F1
#
_entry.id   AF-A0A933VTV5-F1
#
_cell.length_a   1.000
_cell.length_b   1.000
_cell.length_c   1.000
_cell.angle_alpha   90.00
_cell.angle_beta   90.00
_cell.angle_gamma   90.00
#
_symmetry.space_group_name_H-M   'P 1'
#
loop_
_entity.id
_entity.type
_entity.pdbx_description
1 polymer ?
#
loop_
_entity_poly.entity_id
_entity_poly.type
_entity_poly.pdbx_seq_one_letter_code
_entity_poly.pdbx_strand_id
1 'polypeptide(L)'
;MLRTVAVLVFTVSLAALGWGFADAVDTGTCASGGPYVVDQECPDGADRTAALLILGALGAAASIVVLAMARMPWGLAAFGALFVVLGLAFLLGEMASDNLEGTGWFLGPLFLLMGSLPLLAGLRIDRRMRREPDYRPPAHDELLDGLAAALRERRDRRRAQRGSP
;
A
#
# COMPACT_ATOMS: atom_id res chain seq x y z
N MET A 1 -4.32 -5.50 -22.54
CA MET A 1 -5.75 -5.40 -22.14
C MET A 1 -5.95 -5.68 -20.66
N LEU A 2 -5.46 -6.80 -20.10
CA LEU A 2 -5.60 -7.11 -18.68
C LEU A 2 -5.03 -6.01 -17.74
N ARG A 3 -3.88 -5.43 -18.07
CA ARG A 3 -3.24 -4.36 -17.28
C ARG A 3 -4.09 -3.10 -17.17
N THR A 4 -4.65 -2.63 -18.29
CA THR A 4 -5.47 -1.41 -18.32
C THR A 4 -6.76 -1.60 -17.54
N VAL A 5 -7.36 -2.79 -17.62
CA VAL A 5 -8.54 -3.15 -16.82
C VAL A 5 -8.19 -3.18 -15.33
N ALA A 6 -7.08 -3.82 -14.94
CA ALA A 6 -6.67 -3.90 -13.53
C ALA A 6 -6.39 -2.52 -12.91
N VAL A 7 -5.70 -1.63 -13.64
CA VAL A 7 -5.46 -0.25 -13.18
C VAL A 7 -6.76 0.52 -13.06
N LEU A 8 -7.67 0.38 -14.03
CA LEU A 8 -8.96 1.07 -14.00
C LEU A 8 -9.81 0.61 -12.80
N VAL A 9 -9.92 -0.71 -12.59
CA VAL A 9 -10.60 -1.28 -11.42
C VAL A 9 -9.96 -0.76 -10.13
N PHE A 10 -8.63 -0.78 -10.02
CA PHE A 10 -7.92 -0.27 -8.85
C PHE A 10 -8.24 1.21 -8.57
N THR A 11 -8.24 2.06 -9.60
CA THR A 11 -8.56 3.50 -9.44
C THR A 11 -10.00 3.74 -9.01
N VAL A 12 -10.96 2.98 -9.57
CA VAL A 12 -12.38 3.09 -9.19
C VAL A 12 -12.58 2.59 -7.76
N SER A 13 -11.94 1.48 -7.39
CA SER A 13 -11.98 0.94 -6.03
C SER A 13 -11.38 1.91 -5.01
N LEU A 14 -10.28 2.60 -5.35
CA LEU A 14 -9.70 3.63 -4.49
C LEU A 14 -10.62 4.83 -4.31
N ALA A 15 -11.27 5.29 -5.38
CA ALA A 15 -12.22 6.38 -5.30
C ALA A 15 -13.43 5.99 -4.43
N ALA A 16 -13.95 4.78 -4.59
CA ALA A 16 -15.04 4.25 -3.77
C ALA A 16 -14.64 4.12 -2.29
N LEU A 17 -13.43 3.65 -2.01
CA LEU A 17 -12.88 3.57 -0.65
C LEU A 17 -12.72 4.95 -0.02
N GLY A 18 -12.12 5.90 -0.74
CA GLY A 18 -11.93 7.26 -0.24
C GLY A 18 -13.25 7.95 0.05
N TRP A 19 -14.23 7.81 -0.84
CA TRP A 19 -15.54 8.42 -0.66
C TRP A 19 -16.35 7.75 0.45
N GLY A 20 -16.40 6.41 0.47
CA GLY A 20 -17.09 5.67 1.53
C GLY A 20 -16.46 5.90 2.91
N PHE A 21 -15.15 6.14 2.97
CA PHE A 21 -14.47 6.45 4.21
C PHE A 21 -14.80 7.85 4.70
N ALA A 22 -14.82 8.85 3.80
CA ALA A 22 -15.22 10.21 4.15
C ALA A 22 -16.66 10.25 4.69
N ASP A 23 -17.58 9.54 4.02
CA ASP A 23 -18.98 9.41 4.44
C ASP A 23 -19.12 8.71 5.80
N ALA A 24 -18.34 7.65 6.03
CA ALA A 24 -18.33 6.93 7.30
C ALA A 24 -17.77 7.77 8.46
N VAL A 25 -16.74 8.58 8.21
CA VAL A 25 -16.17 9.48 9.21
C VAL A 25 -17.12 10.62 9.58
N ASP A 26 -17.86 11.13 8.60
CA ASP A 26 -18.86 12.18 8.83
C ASP A 26 -20.05 11.64 9.62
N THR A 27 -20.49 10.42 9.30
CA THR A 27 -21.59 9.74 10.00
C THR A 27 -21.21 9.31 11.43
N GLY A 28 -19.95 8.95 11.68
CA GLY A 28 -19.48 8.44 12.96
C GLY A 28 -19.89 6.98 13.22
N THR A 29 -19.83 6.54 14.48
CA THR A 29 -20.21 5.17 14.85
C THR A 29 -21.71 5.04 15.04
N CYS A 30 -22.39 4.41 14.09
CA CYS A 30 -23.80 4.02 14.20
C CYS A 30 -23.91 2.50 14.01
N ALA A 31 -24.87 1.85 14.67
CA ALA A 31 -25.18 0.45 14.39
C ALA A 31 -26.67 0.19 14.64
N SER A 32 -27.30 -0.57 13.74
CA SER A 32 -28.71 -0.96 13.88
C SER A 32 -28.80 -2.45 14.23
N GLY A 33 -29.51 -2.79 15.32
CA GLY A 33 -29.96 -4.16 15.59
C GLY A 33 -29.03 -5.09 16.37
N GLY A 34 -28.05 -4.58 17.13
CA GLY A 34 -27.20 -5.39 18.02
C GLY A 34 -27.75 -5.48 19.47
N PRO A 35 -27.38 -6.53 20.25
CA PRO A 35 -27.69 -6.62 21.69
C PRO A 35 -26.90 -5.61 22.54
N TYR A 36 -25.91 -4.93 21.94
CA TYR A 36 -25.19 -3.82 22.54
C TYR A 36 -25.93 -2.54 22.20
N VAL A 37 -26.43 -1.85 23.22
CA VAL A 37 -27.16 -0.59 23.12
C VAL A 37 -26.25 0.43 22.42
N VAL A 38 -26.66 0.89 21.24
CA VAL A 38 -26.02 1.99 20.53
C VAL A 38 -26.91 3.21 20.67
N ASP A 39 -26.31 4.35 21.02
CA ASP A 39 -27.04 5.59 21.33
C ASP A 39 -27.65 6.27 20.10
N GLN A 40 -27.33 5.84 18.87
CA GLN A 40 -27.85 6.45 17.64
C GLN A 40 -28.21 5.43 16.54
N GLU A 41 -29.43 5.58 16.02
CA GLU A 41 -29.91 4.91 14.81
C GLU A 41 -29.06 5.34 13.59
N CYS A 42 -28.63 4.39 12.75
CA CYS A 42 -27.91 4.74 11.53
C CYS A 42 -28.81 5.53 10.55
N PRO A 43 -28.28 6.58 9.92
CA PRO A 43 -29.00 7.28 8.86
C PRO A 43 -29.25 6.36 7.65
N ASP A 44 -30.35 6.64 6.94
CA ASP A 44 -30.72 5.90 5.73
C ASP A 44 -29.58 5.92 4.70
N GLY A 45 -29.04 4.74 4.37
CA GLY A 45 -27.97 4.57 3.38
C GLY A 45 -26.63 4.08 3.93
N ALA A 46 -26.45 4.02 5.26
CA ALA A 46 -25.23 3.51 5.89
C ALA A 46 -24.84 2.11 5.40
N ASP A 47 -25.81 1.23 5.15
CA ASP A 47 -25.61 -0.12 4.62
C ASP A 47 -24.95 -0.11 3.23
N ARG A 48 -25.31 0.87 2.40
CA ARG A 48 -24.75 1.02 1.05
C ARG A 48 -23.31 1.50 1.14
N THR A 49 -23.02 2.44 2.03
CA THR A 49 -21.66 2.93 2.28
C THR A 49 -20.77 1.81 2.80
N ALA A 50 -21.26 0.98 3.73
CA ALA A 50 -20.56 -0.20 4.22
C ALA A 50 -20.28 -1.22 3.10
N ALA A 51 -21.28 -1.51 2.26
CA ALA A 51 -21.10 -2.39 1.11
C ALA A 51 -20.09 -1.83 0.09
N LEU A 52 -20.12 -0.51 -0.17
CA LEU A 52 -19.16 0.20 -1.02
C LEU A 52 -17.73 0.09 -0.49
N LEU A 53 -17.53 0.26 0.82
CA LEU A 53 -16.23 0.09 1.47
C LEU A 53 -15.70 -1.33 1.32
N ILE A 54 -16.53 -2.34 1.57
CA ILE A 54 -16.15 -3.75 1.45
C ILE A 54 -15.81 -4.10 0.00
N LEU A 55 -16.69 -3.73 -0.95
CA LEU A 55 -16.47 -3.98 -2.38
C LEU A 55 -15.27 -3.21 -2.92
N GLY A 56 -15.05 -1.98 -2.46
CA GLY A 56 -13.87 -1.18 -2.77
C GLY A 56 -12.60 -1.83 -2.26
N ALA A 57 -12.58 -2.29 -1.01
CA ALA A 57 -11.44 -3.01 -0.42
C ALA A 57 -11.12 -4.31 -1.19
N LEU A 58 -12.14 -5.12 -1.47
CA LEU A 58 -11.97 -6.37 -2.22
C LEU A 58 -11.51 -6.11 -3.66
N GLY A 59 -12.06 -5.10 -4.34
CA GLY A 59 -11.65 -4.73 -5.69
C GLY A 59 -10.22 -4.20 -5.76
N ALA A 60 -9.82 -3.40 -4.77
CA ALA A 60 -8.45 -2.93 -4.64
C ALA A 60 -7.47 -4.08 -4.34
N ALA A 61 -7.82 -4.99 -3.42
CA ALA A 61 -7.01 -6.16 -3.12
C ALA A 61 -6.88 -7.10 -4.33
N ALA A 62 -7.98 -7.41 -5.01
CA ALA A 62 -7.98 -8.26 -6.20
C ALA A 62 -7.12 -7.68 -7.32
N SER A 63 -7.23 -6.37 -7.58
CA SER A 63 -6.41 -5.70 -8.59
C SER A 63 -4.92 -5.65 -8.22
N ILE A 64 -4.57 -5.46 -6.94
CA ILE A 64 -3.19 -5.59 -6.45
C ILE A 64 -2.66 -7.01 -6.68
N VAL A 65 -3.42 -8.05 -6.34
CA VAL A 65 -3.03 -9.45 -6.54
C VAL A 65 -2.80 -9.75 -8.03
N VAL A 66 -3.72 -9.31 -8.90
CA VAL A 66 -3.57 -9.48 -10.35
C VAL A 66 -2.32 -8.76 -10.88
N LEU A 67 -2.04 -7.54 -10.43
CA LEU A 67 -0.84 -6.79 -10.80
C LEU A 67 0.44 -7.45 -10.28
N ALA A 68 0.41 -8.02 -9.06
CA ALA A 68 1.53 -8.72 -8.46
C ALA A 68 1.81 -10.06 -9.17
N MET A 69 0.77 -10.84 -9.46
CA MET A 69 0.89 -12.11 -10.21
C MET A 69 1.44 -11.91 -11.62
N ALA A 70 1.14 -10.77 -12.24
CA ALA A 70 1.69 -10.40 -13.53
C ALA A 70 3.21 -10.05 -13.48
N ARG A 71 3.89 -10.26 -12.34
CA ARG A 71 5.31 -9.95 -12.08
C ARG A 71 5.67 -8.49 -12.37
N MET A 72 4.70 -7.59 -12.28
CA MET A 72 4.92 -6.17 -12.55
C MET A 72 5.33 -5.46 -11.27
N PRO A 73 6.28 -4.51 -11.33
CA PRO A 73 6.64 -3.67 -10.18
C PRO A 73 5.48 -2.78 -9.70
N TRP A 74 4.40 -2.75 -10.48
CA TRP A 74 3.16 -2.04 -10.21
C TRP A 74 2.36 -2.60 -9.03
N GLY A 75 2.53 -3.88 -8.67
CA GLY A 75 1.86 -4.44 -7.49
C GLY A 75 2.28 -3.74 -6.19
N LEU A 76 3.58 -3.47 -6.03
CA LEU A 76 4.13 -2.76 -4.88
C LEU A 76 3.67 -1.28 -4.85
N ALA A 77 3.64 -0.65 -6.03
CA ALA A 77 3.19 0.73 -6.17
C ALA A 77 1.68 0.85 -5.88
N ALA A 78 0.85 -0.08 -6.36
CA ALA A 78 -0.58 -0.11 -6.08
C ALA A 78 -0.84 -0.35 -4.59
N PHE A 79 -0.12 -1.29 -3.96
CA PHE A 79 -0.19 -1.49 -2.52
C PHE A 79 0.15 -0.21 -1.75
N GLY A 80 1.26 0.45 -2.09
CA GLY A 80 1.63 1.72 -1.46
C GLY A 80 0.61 2.83 -1.68
N ALA A 81 0.04 2.92 -2.88
CA ALA A 81 -0.99 3.91 -3.21
C ALA A 81 -2.25 3.74 -2.35
N LEU A 82 -2.66 2.50 -2.07
CA LEU A 82 -3.80 2.21 -1.20
C LEU A 82 -3.59 2.77 0.21
N PHE A 83 -2.43 2.51 0.80
CA PHE A 83 -2.09 3.02 2.14
C PHE A 83 -1.97 4.55 2.16
N VAL A 84 -1.45 5.16 1.09
CA VAL A 84 -1.36 6.62 0.99
C VAL A 84 -2.74 7.24 0.92
N VAL A 85 -3.64 6.71 0.09
CA VAL A 85 -5.02 7.21 -0.01
C VAL A 85 -5.75 7.05 1.32
N LEU A 86 -5.63 5.89 1.97
CA LEU A 86 -6.26 5.65 3.27
C LEU A 86 -5.71 6.58 4.35
N GLY A 87 -4.38 6.74 4.43
CA GLY A 87 -3.75 7.65 5.39
C GLY A 87 -4.12 9.11 5.15
N LEU A 88 -4.26 9.53 3.89
CA LEU A 88 -4.75 10.86 3.56
C LEU A 88 -6.23 11.02 3.94
N ALA A 89 -7.05 9.99 3.73
CA ALA A 89 -8.46 10.00 4.12
C ALA A 89 -8.63 10.11 5.64
N PHE A 90 -7.79 9.44 6.45
CA PHE A 90 -7.76 9.63 7.91
C PHE A 90 -7.39 11.06 8.31
N LEU A 91 -6.38 11.65 7.66
CA LEU A 91 -5.98 13.04 7.93
C LEU A 91 -7.08 14.04 7.58
N LEU A 92 -7.67 13.88 6.40
CA LEU A 92 -8.74 14.76 5.91
C LEU A 92 -10.01 14.59 6.74
N GLY A 93 -10.32 13.35 7.14
CA GLY A 93 -11.42 13.04 8.03
C GLY A 93 -11.32 13.76 9.35
N GLU A 94 -10.15 13.75 9.99
CA GLU A 94 -9.90 14.47 11.25
C GLU A 94 -9.99 15.99 11.10
N MET A 95 -9.61 16.53 9.95
CA MET A 95 -9.76 17.97 9.68
C MET A 95 -11.20 18.37 9.38
N ALA A 96 -12.02 17.42 8.92
CA ALA A 96 -13.39 17.67 8.48
C ALA A 96 -14.43 17.33 9.55
N SER A 97 -14.16 16.37 10.43
CA SER A 97 -15.08 15.93 11.49
C SER A 97 -14.39 15.79 12.85
N ASP A 98 -15.11 16.16 13.90
CA ASP A 98 -14.69 15.99 15.30
C ASP A 98 -14.88 14.54 15.80
N ASN A 99 -15.41 13.65 14.96
CA ASN A 99 -15.78 12.27 15.33
C ASN A 99 -14.57 11.33 15.52
N LEU A 100 -13.37 11.74 15.11
CA LEU A 100 -12.17 10.90 15.18
C LEU A 100 -11.34 11.12 16.47
N GLU A 101 -11.67 12.11 17.30
CA GLU A 101 -11.03 12.37 18.61
C GLU A 101 -9.49 12.23 18.62
N GLY A 102 -8.79 12.72 17.60
CA GLY A 102 -7.33 12.64 17.49
C GLY A 102 -6.78 11.34 16.90
N THR A 103 -7.64 10.37 16.61
CA THR A 103 -7.27 9.08 16.01
C THR A 103 -6.71 9.27 14.59
N GLY A 104 -7.25 10.21 13.81
CA GLY A 104 -6.77 10.49 12.46
C GLY A 104 -5.38 11.11 12.42
N TRP A 105 -5.02 11.90 13.45
CA TRP A 105 -3.66 12.43 13.61
C TRP A 105 -2.61 11.36 13.88
N PHE A 106 -2.99 10.23 14.48
CA PHE A 106 -2.06 9.12 14.71
C PHE A 106 -2.05 8.13 13.55
N LEU A 107 -3.25 7.71 13.10
CA LEU A 107 -3.37 6.71 12.04
C LEU A 107 -2.96 7.26 10.67
N GLY A 108 -3.30 8.50 10.35
CA GLY A 108 -3.02 9.04 9.01
C GLY A 108 -1.53 9.11 8.68
N PRO A 109 -0.65 9.68 9.53
CA PRO A 109 0.79 9.67 9.29
C PRO A 109 1.37 8.25 9.31
N LEU A 110 0.86 7.36 10.16
CA LEU A 110 1.29 5.97 10.21
C LEU A 110 1.02 5.24 8.89
N PHE A 111 -0.20 5.39 8.35
CA PHE A 111 -0.58 4.83 7.04
C PHE A 111 0.19 5.48 5.89
N LEU A 112 0.41 6.80 5.92
CA LEU A 112 1.24 7.49 4.94
C LEU A 112 2.69 7.00 4.97
N LEU A 113 3.26 6.75 6.14
CA LEU A 113 4.61 6.21 6.28
C LEU A 113 4.69 4.78 5.73
N MET A 114 3.73 3.93 6.10
CA MET A 114 3.63 2.56 5.58
C MET A 114 3.39 2.50 4.08
N GLY A 115 2.65 3.44 3.50
CA GLY A 115 2.33 3.48 2.07
C GLY A 115 3.40 4.13 1.21
N SER A 116 4.05 5.19 1.71
CA SER A 116 5.03 5.97 0.94
C SER A 116 6.27 5.15 0.58
N LEU A 117 6.76 4.32 1.51
CA LEU A 117 7.92 3.43 1.27
C LEU A 117 7.70 2.45 0.11
N PRO A 118 6.68 1.58 0.11
CA PRO A 118 6.41 0.66 -1.00
C PRO A 118 6.01 1.41 -2.27
N LEU A 119 5.34 2.57 -2.18
CA LEU A 119 5.02 3.39 -3.34
C LEU A 119 6.30 3.89 -4.03
N LEU A 120 7.23 4.48 -3.27
CA LEU A 120 8.51 4.96 -3.77
C LEU A 120 9.38 3.82 -4.30
N ALA A 121 9.41 2.68 -3.60
CA ALA A 121 10.16 1.50 -4.05
C ALA A 121 9.61 0.97 -5.38
N GLY A 122 8.29 0.79 -5.50
CA GLY A 122 7.64 0.33 -6.72
C GLY A 122 7.91 1.27 -7.92
N LEU A 123 7.79 2.59 -7.71
CA LEU A 123 8.08 3.59 -8.74
C LEU A 123 9.55 3.60 -9.15
N ARG A 124 10.48 3.40 -8.21
CA ARG A 124 11.92 3.30 -8.53
C ARG A 124 12.24 2.06 -9.34
N ILE A 125 11.64 0.92 -9.01
CA ILE A 125 11.83 -0.33 -9.74
C ILE A 125 11.25 -0.22 -11.15
N ASP A 126 10.05 0.34 -11.32
CA ASP A 126 9.45 0.57 -12.66
C ASP A 126 10.34 1.46 -13.53
N ARG A 127 10.87 2.56 -12.95
CA ARG A 127 11.81 3.44 -13.66
C ARG A 127 13.09 2.73 -14.07
N ARG A 128 13.63 1.82 -13.24
CA ARG A 128 14.81 1.01 -13.59
C ARG A 128 14.50 0.06 -14.74
N MET A 129 13.41 -0.69 -14.67
CA MET A 129 13.02 -1.61 -15.76
C MET A 129 12.78 -0.89 -17.09
N ARG A 130 12.21 0.33 -17.05
CA ARG A 130 12.05 1.15 -18.26
C ARG A 130 13.37 1.67 -18.83
N ARG A 131 14.38 1.87 -17.99
CA ARG A 131 15.71 2.33 -18.42
C ARG A 131 16.58 1.18 -18.92
N GLU A 132 16.47 0.00 -18.33
CA GLU A 132 17.25 -1.19 -18.65
C GLU A 132 16.31 -2.33 -19.02
N PRO A 133 15.80 -2.37 -20.28
CA PRO A 133 14.86 -3.41 -20.73
C PRO A 133 15.46 -4.83 -20.74
N ASP A 134 16.79 -4.95 -20.65
CA ASP A 134 17.52 -6.23 -20.58
C ASP A 134 17.91 -6.61 -19.14
N TYR A 135 17.37 -5.92 -18.13
CA TYR A 135 17.60 -6.27 -16.73
C TYR A 135 16.87 -7.57 -16.39
N ARG A 136 17.59 -8.70 -16.45
CA ARG A 136 17.21 -9.92 -15.74
C ARG A 136 17.63 -9.76 -14.27
N PRO A 137 16.71 -9.89 -13.30
CA PRO A 137 17.14 -10.05 -11.92
C PRO A 137 18.11 -11.25 -11.86
N PRO A 138 19.30 -11.09 -11.27
CA PRO A 138 20.27 -12.17 -11.20
C PRO A 138 19.61 -13.38 -10.56
N ALA A 139 19.85 -14.56 -11.12
CA ALA A 139 19.35 -15.79 -10.51
C ALA A 139 19.86 -15.86 -9.06
N HIS A 140 19.11 -16.49 -8.16
CA HIS A 140 19.51 -16.62 -6.75
C HIS A 140 20.94 -17.19 -6.64
N ASP A 141 21.30 -18.09 -7.55
CA ASP A 141 22.60 -18.74 -7.62
C ASP A 141 23.71 -17.75 -8.01
N GLU A 142 23.47 -16.90 -9.01
CA GLU A 142 24.41 -15.83 -9.40
C GLU A 142 24.59 -14.78 -8.29
N LEU A 143 23.53 -14.51 -7.52
CA LEU A 143 23.60 -13.61 -6.37
C LEU A 143 24.50 -14.19 -5.26
N LEU A 144 24.36 -15.49 -4.99
CA LEU A 144 25.19 -16.19 -4.00
C LEU A 144 26.65 -16.26 -4.44
N ASP A 145 26.90 -16.53 -5.73
CA ASP A 145 28.25 -16.56 -6.30
C ASP A 145 28.90 -15.18 -6.27
N GLY A 146 28.17 -14.13 -6.64
CA GLY A 146 28.64 -12.74 -6.54
C GLY A 146 28.97 -12.34 -5.10
N LEU A 147 28.13 -12.72 -4.14
CA LEU A 147 28.37 -12.45 -2.71
C LEU A 147 29.60 -13.21 -2.20
N ALA A 148 29.75 -14.48 -2.58
CA ALA A 148 30.88 -15.31 -2.21
C ALA A 148 32.20 -14.75 -2.77
N ALA A 149 32.21 -14.28 -4.03
CA ALA A 149 33.35 -13.62 -4.64
C ALA A 149 33.73 -12.32 -3.90
N ALA A 150 32.74 -11.47 -3.60
CA ALA A 150 32.96 -10.22 -2.86
C ALA A 150 33.50 -10.45 -1.43
N LEU A 151 33.04 -11.51 -0.76
CA LEU A 151 33.52 -11.89 0.57
C LEU A 151 34.97 -12.42 0.54
N ARG A 152 35.35 -13.18 -0.50
CA ARG A 152 36.74 -13.62 -0.71
C ARG A 152 37.65 -12.41 -0.90
N GLU A 153 37.28 -11.47 -1.76
CA GLU A 153 38.07 -10.26 -2.00
C GLU A 153 38.27 -9.43 -0.71
N ARG A 154 37.22 -9.26 0.10
CA ARG A 154 37.33 -8.58 1.41
C ARG A 154 38.24 -9.32 2.37
N ARG A 155 38.20 -10.66 2.38
CA ARG A 155 39.08 -11.49 3.23
C ARG A 155 40.54 -11.33 2.82
N ASP A 156 40.82 -11.31 1.51
CA ASP A 156 42.18 -11.17 0.99
C ASP A 156 42.76 -9.77 1.26
N ARG A 157 41.97 -8.71 1.09
CA ARG A 157 42.37 -7.34 1.49
C ARG A 157 42.71 -7.24 2.98
N ARG A 158 41.94 -7.90 3.86
CA ARG A 158 42.23 -7.92 5.31
C ARG A 158 43.51 -8.69 5.65
N ARG A 159 43.83 -9.76 4.91
CA ARG A 159 45.09 -10.49 5.06
C ARG A 159 46.29 -9.66 4.61
N ALA A 160 46.17 -8.98 3.47
CA ALA A 160 47.20 -8.06 2.98
C ALA A 160 47.48 -6.93 3.98
N GLN A 161 46.46 -6.35 4.60
CA GLN A 161 46.62 -5.30 5.62
C GLN A 161 47.22 -5.80 6.95
N ARG A 162 47.03 -7.07 7.32
CA ARG A 162 47.63 -7.66 8.53
C ARG A 162 49.07 -8.17 8.33
N GLY A 163 49.48 -8.35 7.08
CA GLY A 163 50.81 -8.86 6.72
C GLY A 163 51.84 -7.77 6.40
N SER A 164 51.49 -6.49 6.53
CA SER A 164 52.43 -5.37 6.35
C SER A 164 53.02 -5.01 7.72
N PRO A 165 54.30 -5.33 7.99
CA PRO A 165 54.99 -4.95 9.22
C PRO A 165 55.25 -3.44 9.31
#